data_AF-E1IHU7-F1
#
_entry.id   AF-E1IHU7-F1
#
_cell.length_a   1.000
_cell.length_b   1.000
_cell.length_c   1.000
_cell.angle_alpha   90.00
_cell.angle_beta   90.00
_cell.angle_gamma   90.00
#
_symmetry.space_group_name_H-M   'P 1'
#
loop_
_entity.id
_entity.type
_entity.pdbx_description
1 polymer ?
#
loop_
_entity_poly.entity_id
_entity_poly.type
_entity_poly.pdbx_seq_one_letter_code
_entity_poly.pdbx_strand_id
1 'polypeptide(L)'
;MDEQFATSLPSHGEATITPCMVDDHLAALRYEPPPLVADEMLASLLAERNTTSQDEALAALRATAMPDPKTLPVRLRPKTTKHKGITRIDHPAKRTFGYFVRVTWNKQRRSKFFSDSVYGDRLAALSAALDWRNAAERELGKPRTERQVIGVSRTSTGIVGVRRTVKDGREVYEATWRDGNRIRRTSYSIAKHGERRALALARRAREKFEKARHRMPAE
;
A
#
# COMPACT_ATOMS: atom_id res chain seq x y z
N MET A 1 59.69 -16.62 -55.03
CA MET A 1 58.86 -17.43 -54.12
C MET A 1 57.41 -17.07 -54.31
N ASP A 2 56.66 -17.62 -55.26
CA ASP A 2 56.88 -18.28 -56.55
C ASP A 2 55.48 -18.21 -57.16
N GLU A 3 55.34 -17.54 -58.30
CA GLU A 3 55.22 -18.18 -59.61
C GLU A 3 53.96 -19.02 -59.79
N GLN A 4 53.18 -18.56 -60.76
CA GLN A 4 51.92 -19.11 -61.24
C GLN A 4 52.16 -20.51 -61.83
N PHE A 5 51.36 -21.51 -61.44
CA PHE A 5 51.20 -22.73 -62.20
C PHE A 5 49.74 -22.91 -62.61
N ALA A 6 49.54 -22.86 -63.92
CA ALA A 6 48.32 -23.28 -64.57
C ALA A 6 48.26 -24.81 -64.60
N THR A 7 47.08 -25.38 -64.32
CA THR A 7 46.75 -26.75 -64.74
C THR A 7 45.31 -26.82 -65.20
N SER A 8 45.16 -27.35 -66.41
CA SER A 8 43.94 -27.49 -67.20
C SER A 8 43.08 -28.71 -66.80
N LEU A 9 41.75 -28.55 -66.94
CA LEU A 9 40.73 -29.51 -67.48
C LEU A 9 40.62 -30.92 -66.81
N PRO A 10 39.44 -31.60 -66.82
CA PRO A 10 38.51 -31.67 -67.94
C PRO A 10 36.99 -31.75 -67.65
N SER A 11 36.28 -31.61 -68.76
CA SER A 11 34.91 -32.01 -69.09
C SER A 11 34.52 -33.42 -68.63
N HIS A 12 33.36 -33.52 -67.97
CA HIS A 12 32.33 -34.57 -68.06
C HIS A 12 31.03 -33.88 -67.61
N GLY A 13 29.92 -33.88 -68.33
CA GLY A 13 29.24 -35.05 -68.85
C GLY A 13 28.00 -35.32 -68.00
N GLU A 14 26.89 -34.70 -68.41
CA GLU A 14 25.52 -35.24 -68.33
C GLU A 14 24.84 -35.42 -66.96
N ALA A 15 23.79 -34.62 -66.71
CA ALA A 15 22.56 -35.10 -66.09
C ALA A 15 21.40 -34.16 -66.47
N THR A 16 20.60 -34.60 -67.43
CA THR A 16 19.24 -34.10 -67.66
C THR A 16 18.45 -34.22 -66.36
N ILE A 17 18.16 -33.10 -65.71
CA ILE A 17 17.17 -33.02 -64.63
C ILE A 17 15.90 -32.46 -65.25
N THR A 18 14.93 -33.34 -65.44
CA THR A 18 13.55 -33.03 -65.79
C THR A 18 12.99 -31.98 -64.82
N PRO A 19 12.24 -30.96 -65.30
CA PRO A 19 11.76 -29.87 -64.45
C PRO A 19 10.64 -30.38 -63.53
N CYS A 20 10.93 -30.50 -62.25
CA CYS A 20 9.87 -30.57 -61.24
C CYS A 20 9.32 -29.16 -61.07
N MET A 21 8.08 -28.97 -61.52
CA MET A 21 7.23 -27.83 -61.19
C MET A 21 7.24 -27.65 -59.67
N VAL A 22 7.99 -26.65 -59.18
CA VAL A 22 7.76 -26.09 -57.86
C VAL A 22 6.76 -24.97 -58.07
N ASP A 23 5.51 -25.29 -57.82
CA ASP A 23 4.45 -24.32 -57.60
C ASP A 23 4.94 -23.33 -56.53
N ASP A 24 5.05 -22.06 -56.94
CA ASP A 24 5.54 -20.97 -56.12
C ASP A 24 4.44 -20.58 -55.11
N HIS A 25 4.20 -21.44 -54.11
CA HIS A 25 3.16 -21.30 -53.09
C HIS A 25 3.33 -20.06 -52.19
N LEU A 26 4.40 -19.28 -52.40
CA LEU A 26 4.71 -18.07 -51.65
C LEU A 26 4.24 -16.77 -52.33
N ALA A 27 3.44 -16.85 -53.40
CA ALA A 27 2.81 -15.66 -53.99
C ALA A 27 1.73 -15.04 -53.08
N ALA A 28 1.11 -15.83 -52.19
CA ALA A 28 0.06 -15.39 -51.27
C ALA A 28 0.57 -14.61 -50.04
N LEU A 29 1.89 -14.48 -49.87
CA LEU A 29 2.52 -13.71 -48.77
C LEU A 29 3.04 -12.34 -49.22
N ARG A 30 2.78 -11.91 -50.46
CA ARG A 30 3.02 -10.52 -50.85
C ARG A 30 1.92 -9.66 -50.22
N TYR A 31 2.22 -9.15 -49.03
CA TYR A 31 1.42 -8.12 -48.39
C TYR A 31 1.32 -6.91 -49.34
N GLU A 32 0.14 -6.70 -49.91
CA GLU A 32 -0.17 -5.45 -50.57
C GLU A 32 -0.56 -4.46 -49.47
N PRO A 33 0.22 -3.36 -49.28
CA PRO A 33 -0.09 -2.41 -48.24
C PRO A 33 -1.49 -1.82 -48.51
N PRO A 34 -2.36 -1.74 -47.49
CA PRO A 34 -3.69 -1.17 -47.66
C PRO A 34 -3.55 0.25 -48.23
N PRO A 35 -4.46 0.67 -49.11
CA PRO A 35 -4.39 2.00 -49.69
C PRO A 35 -4.28 3.04 -48.58
N LEU A 36 -3.31 3.94 -48.69
CA LEU A 36 -3.14 5.08 -47.79
C LEU A 36 -4.44 5.88 -47.82
N VAL A 37 -5.28 5.66 -46.82
CA VAL A 37 -6.45 6.50 -46.55
C VAL A 37 -5.89 7.91 -46.40
N ALA A 38 -6.35 8.86 -47.22
CA ALA A 38 -5.85 10.24 -47.16
C ALA A 38 -5.91 10.72 -45.70
N ASP A 39 -4.81 11.31 -45.20
CA ASP A 39 -4.68 11.75 -43.81
C ASP A 39 -5.88 12.60 -43.35
N GLU A 40 -6.47 13.35 -44.29
CA GLU A 40 -7.69 14.14 -44.12
C GLU A 40 -8.92 13.29 -43.72
N MET A 41 -9.15 12.15 -44.38
CA MET A 41 -10.27 11.25 -44.08
C MET A 41 -10.06 10.51 -42.76
N LEU A 42 -8.81 10.13 -42.45
CA LEU A 42 -8.47 9.52 -41.17
C LEU A 42 -8.58 10.54 -40.02
N ALA A 43 -8.18 11.78 -40.25
CA ALA A 43 -8.30 12.89 -39.30
C ALA A 43 -9.77 13.25 -39.05
N SER A 44 -10.63 13.26 -40.09
CA SER A 44 -12.07 13.52 -39.90
C SER A 44 -12.74 12.39 -39.10
N LEU A 45 -12.47 11.13 -39.41
CA LEU A 45 -13.00 9.97 -38.67
C LEU A 45 -12.53 9.93 -37.21
N LEU A 46 -11.30 10.35 -36.92
CA LEU A 46 -10.78 10.47 -35.56
C LEU A 46 -11.34 11.69 -34.81
N ALA A 47 -11.60 12.80 -35.50
CA ALA A 47 -12.24 13.99 -34.93
C ALA A 47 -13.70 13.71 -34.55
N GLU A 48 -14.47 13.07 -35.43
CA GLU A 48 -15.86 12.69 -35.20
C GLU A 48 -16.03 11.65 -34.09
N ARG A 49 -15.09 10.69 -33.98
CA ARG A 49 -15.08 9.71 -32.89
C ARG A 49 -14.78 10.34 -31.52
N ASN A 50 -14.00 11.41 -31.48
CA ASN A 50 -13.51 11.98 -30.22
C ASN A 50 -14.47 12.97 -29.57
N THR A 51 -15.41 13.60 -30.28
CA THR A 51 -16.28 14.63 -29.68
C THR A 51 -17.55 14.04 -29.06
N THR A 52 -18.28 13.18 -29.77
CA THR A 52 -19.58 12.68 -29.28
C THR A 52 -19.40 11.55 -28.27
N SER A 53 -18.48 10.62 -28.54
CA SER A 53 -18.33 9.43 -27.68
C SER A 53 -17.55 9.69 -26.39
N GLN A 54 -16.58 10.61 -26.39
CA GLN A 54 -15.79 10.90 -25.20
C GLN A 54 -16.60 11.74 -24.20
N ASP A 55 -17.32 12.75 -24.66
CA ASP A 55 -18.14 13.58 -23.78
C ASP A 55 -19.35 12.82 -23.23
N GLU A 56 -19.99 11.97 -24.03
CA GLU A 56 -21.04 11.06 -23.55
C GLU A 56 -20.51 9.98 -22.62
N ALA A 57 -19.33 9.40 -22.88
CA ALA A 57 -18.70 8.43 -21.98
C ALA A 57 -18.25 9.09 -20.66
N LEU A 58 -17.76 10.33 -20.71
CA LEU A 58 -17.34 11.09 -19.54
C LEU A 58 -18.54 11.62 -18.75
N ALA A 59 -19.65 11.95 -19.43
CA ALA A 59 -20.95 12.20 -18.82
C ALA A 59 -21.56 10.94 -18.21
N ALA A 60 -21.44 9.76 -18.84
CA ALA A 60 -21.88 8.48 -18.29
C ALA A 60 -21.03 8.02 -17.10
N LEU A 61 -19.72 8.28 -17.11
CA LEU A 61 -18.82 8.09 -15.97
C LEU A 61 -19.15 9.06 -14.83
N ARG A 62 -19.50 10.31 -15.14
CA ARG A 62 -19.96 11.30 -14.14
C ARG A 62 -21.37 10.97 -13.61
N ALA A 63 -22.25 10.44 -14.46
CA ALA A 63 -23.62 10.03 -14.14
C ALA A 63 -23.67 8.67 -13.43
N THR A 64 -22.61 7.86 -13.54
CA THR A 64 -22.29 6.81 -12.57
C THR A 64 -21.90 7.50 -11.26
N ALA A 65 -22.90 8.08 -10.61
CA ALA A 65 -22.76 8.71 -9.31
C ALA A 65 -22.04 7.72 -8.40
N MET A 66 -20.93 8.17 -7.79
CA MET A 66 -20.22 7.41 -6.77
C MET A 66 -21.27 6.79 -5.85
N PRO A 67 -21.28 5.45 -5.69
CA PRO A 67 -22.32 4.80 -4.90
C PRO A 67 -22.29 5.44 -3.51
N ASP A 68 -23.48 5.69 -2.96
CA ASP A 68 -23.61 6.24 -1.61
C ASP A 68 -22.59 5.56 -0.70
N PRO A 69 -21.82 6.29 0.12
CA PRO A 69 -20.76 5.70 0.94
C PRO A 69 -21.30 4.64 1.90
N LYS A 70 -22.62 4.61 2.13
CA LYS A 70 -23.34 3.59 2.90
C LYS A 70 -23.54 2.26 2.15
N THR A 71 -23.48 2.27 0.81
CA THR A 71 -23.60 1.10 -0.08
C THR A 71 -22.25 0.40 -0.25
N LEU A 72 -21.14 1.14 -0.14
CA LEU A 72 -19.79 0.57 -0.19
C LEU A 72 -19.53 -0.43 0.96
N PRO A 73 -18.72 -1.47 0.74
CA PRO A 73 -18.25 -2.32 1.82
C PRO A 73 -17.45 -1.49 2.83
N VAL A 74 -17.60 -1.78 4.14
CA VAL A 74 -17.06 -0.96 5.25
C VAL A 74 -15.57 -0.62 5.08
N ARG A 75 -14.77 -1.51 4.48
CA ARG A 75 -13.33 -1.32 4.27
C ARG A 75 -12.99 -0.20 3.28
N LEU A 76 -13.86 0.06 2.30
CA LEU A 76 -13.66 1.07 1.26
C LEU A 76 -14.29 2.42 1.62
N ARG A 77 -15.04 2.50 2.73
CA ARG A 77 -15.67 3.75 3.15
C ARG A 77 -14.61 4.74 3.63
N PRO A 78 -14.65 6.01 3.16
CA PRO A 78 -13.74 7.01 3.65
C PRO A 78 -13.95 7.24 5.14
N LYS A 79 -12.85 7.41 5.89
CA LYS A 79 -12.94 7.76 7.31
C LYS A 79 -13.56 9.14 7.43
N THR A 80 -14.55 9.23 8.31
CA THR A 80 -15.29 10.48 8.55
C THR A 80 -14.44 11.59 9.17
N THR A 81 -13.35 11.23 9.86
CA THR A 81 -12.44 12.17 10.53
C THR A 81 -10.99 11.78 10.26
N LYS A 82 -10.15 12.78 9.99
CA LYS A 82 -8.70 12.60 9.82
C LYS A 82 -7.97 12.30 11.14
N HIS A 83 -8.54 12.69 12.27
CA HIS A 83 -7.89 12.60 13.57
C HIS A 83 -8.07 11.24 14.25
N LYS A 84 -6.97 10.61 14.68
CA LYS A 84 -7.01 9.39 15.47
C LYS A 84 -7.80 9.54 16.78
N GLY A 85 -8.62 8.52 17.06
CA GLY A 85 -9.40 8.40 18.28
C GLY A 85 -10.64 9.30 18.33
N ILE A 86 -10.92 10.06 17.26
CA ILE A 86 -12.10 10.90 17.12
C ILE A 86 -12.92 10.32 15.97
N THR A 87 -14.22 10.15 16.16
CA THR A 87 -15.14 9.67 15.12
C THR A 87 -16.35 10.57 15.11
N ARG A 88 -16.73 11.04 13.92
CA ARG A 88 -17.97 11.77 13.72
C ARG A 88 -19.14 10.80 13.76
N ILE A 89 -20.19 11.20 14.47
CA ILE A 89 -21.45 10.47 14.55
C ILE A 89 -22.53 11.39 14.00
N ASP A 90 -23.14 10.97 12.90
CA ASP A 90 -24.26 11.65 12.28
C ASP A 90 -25.45 10.68 12.23
N HIS A 91 -26.38 10.85 13.17
CA HIS A 91 -27.64 10.10 13.22
C HIS A 91 -28.81 11.06 12.96
N PRO A 92 -29.20 11.29 11.70
CA PRO A 92 -30.24 12.26 11.36
C PRO A 92 -31.61 11.91 11.96
N ALA A 93 -31.97 10.61 11.97
CA ALA A 93 -33.22 10.13 12.57
C ALA A 93 -33.35 10.44 14.07
N LYS A 94 -32.23 10.44 14.80
CA LYS A 94 -32.17 10.74 16.24
C LYS A 94 -31.71 12.17 16.53
N ARG A 95 -31.59 13.01 15.50
CA ARG A 95 -31.04 14.39 15.56
C ARG A 95 -29.75 14.49 16.37
N THR A 96 -28.95 13.42 16.37
CA THR A 96 -27.72 13.34 17.18
C THR A 96 -26.53 13.54 16.25
N PHE A 97 -25.93 14.72 16.35
CA PHE A 97 -24.76 15.13 15.59
C PHE A 97 -23.63 15.50 16.53
N GLY A 98 -22.43 14.98 16.29
CA GLY A 98 -21.31 15.30 17.13
C GLY A 98 -20.09 14.42 16.91
N TYR A 99 -19.09 14.64 17.76
CA TYR A 99 -17.85 13.89 17.76
C TYR A 99 -17.75 13.00 18.99
N PHE A 100 -17.44 11.73 18.76
CA PHE A 100 -17.16 10.78 19.82
C PHE A 100 -15.66 10.53 19.91
N VAL A 101 -15.10 10.83 21.07
CA VAL A 101 -13.67 10.69 21.34
C VAL A 101 -13.45 9.46 22.21
N ARG A 102 -12.47 8.64 21.83
CA ARG A 102 -12.07 7.43 22.56
C ARG A 102 -10.56 7.42 22.73
N VAL A 103 -10.11 7.45 23.97
CA VAL A 103 -8.70 7.30 24.34
C VAL A 103 -8.55 6.05 25.18
N THR A 104 -7.72 5.13 24.70
CA THR A 104 -7.34 3.93 25.44
C THR A 104 -5.84 3.88 25.64
N TRP A 105 -5.42 3.56 26.87
CA TRP A 105 -4.03 3.42 27.27
C TRP A 105 -3.92 2.55 28.52
N ASN A 106 -2.96 1.62 28.56
CA ASN A 106 -2.67 0.77 29.72
C ASN A 106 -3.93 0.18 30.41
N LYS A 107 -4.84 -0.42 29.63
CA LYS A 107 -6.15 -0.96 30.06
C LYS A 107 -7.18 0.09 30.56
N GLN A 108 -6.80 1.34 30.75
CA GLN A 108 -7.71 2.43 31.05
C GLN A 108 -8.35 2.96 29.75
N ARG A 109 -9.63 3.34 29.86
CA ARG A 109 -10.43 3.83 28.73
C ARG A 109 -11.13 5.11 29.17
N ARG A 110 -10.97 6.18 28.40
CA ARG A 110 -11.71 7.43 28.56
C ARG A 110 -12.47 7.69 27.26
N SER A 111 -13.76 7.96 27.37
CA SER A 111 -14.59 8.30 26.23
C SER A 111 -15.52 9.44 26.56
N LYS A 112 -15.73 10.34 25.61
CA LYS A 112 -16.65 11.47 25.75
C LYS A 112 -17.27 11.82 24.41
N PHE A 113 -18.54 12.23 24.44
CA PHE A 113 -19.28 12.72 23.28
C PHE A 113 -19.39 14.25 23.33
N PHE A 114 -19.18 14.88 22.19
CA PHE A 114 -19.26 16.32 21.98
C PHE A 114 -20.32 16.58 20.92
N SER A 115 -21.50 17.03 21.34
CA SER A 115 -22.61 17.33 20.44
C SER A 115 -22.45 18.69 19.78
N ASP A 116 -22.79 18.78 18.49
CA ASP A 116 -22.71 20.06 17.75
C ASP A 116 -23.64 21.12 18.36
N SER A 117 -24.83 20.71 18.80
CA SER A 117 -25.81 21.62 19.40
C SER A 117 -25.33 22.29 20.69
N VAL A 118 -24.43 21.66 21.44
CA VAL A 118 -23.91 22.23 22.71
C VAL A 118 -22.77 23.20 22.45
N TYR A 119 -21.93 22.90 21.45
CA TYR A 119 -20.78 23.74 21.09
C TYR A 119 -21.11 24.73 19.95
N GLY A 120 -22.35 24.76 19.48
CA GLY A 120 -22.87 25.67 18.46
C GLY A 120 -22.63 25.22 17.02
N ASP A 121 -21.42 24.73 16.72
CA ASP A 121 -21.04 24.32 15.36
C ASP A 121 -20.18 23.05 15.35
N ARG A 122 -20.12 22.41 14.18
CA ARG A 122 -19.24 21.27 13.87
C ARG A 122 -17.78 21.58 14.15
N LEU A 123 -17.27 22.75 13.74
CA LEU A 123 -15.85 23.07 13.94
C LEU A 123 -15.53 23.30 15.41
N ALA A 124 -16.43 23.99 16.13
CA ALA A 124 -16.31 24.20 17.56
C ALA A 124 -16.32 22.87 18.33
N ALA A 125 -17.27 21.98 18.03
CA ALA A 125 -17.32 20.64 18.62
C ALA A 125 -16.06 19.81 18.32
N LEU A 126 -15.49 19.94 17.11
CA LEU A 126 -14.24 19.27 16.75
C LEU A 126 -13.05 19.80 17.55
N SER A 127 -12.94 21.12 17.73
CA SER A 127 -11.87 21.74 18.52
C SER A 127 -11.92 21.26 19.98
N ALA A 128 -13.10 21.30 20.60
CA ALA A 128 -13.31 20.82 21.97
C ALA A 128 -12.98 19.31 22.11
N ALA A 129 -13.34 18.51 21.10
CA ALA A 129 -13.00 17.09 21.05
C ALA A 129 -11.48 16.86 20.97
N LEU A 130 -10.76 17.67 20.20
CA LEU A 130 -9.29 17.60 20.09
C LEU A 130 -8.61 17.97 21.39
N ASP A 131 -9.04 19.06 22.03
CA ASP A 131 -8.45 19.54 23.29
C ASP A 131 -8.67 18.54 24.41
N TRP A 132 -9.89 18.03 24.54
CA TRP A 132 -10.19 16.99 25.51
C TRP A 132 -9.39 15.70 25.27
N ARG A 133 -9.22 15.29 24.00
CA ARG A 133 -8.37 14.13 23.68
C ARG A 133 -6.94 14.36 24.16
N ASN A 134 -6.35 15.51 23.84
CA ASN A 134 -4.97 15.82 24.18
C ASN A 134 -4.79 15.89 25.71
N ALA A 135 -5.75 16.47 26.43
CA ALA A 135 -5.78 16.48 27.88
C ALA A 135 -5.87 15.06 28.47
N ALA A 136 -6.76 14.22 27.96
CA ALA A 136 -6.90 12.82 28.38
C ALA A 136 -5.66 11.98 28.06
N GLU A 137 -5.00 12.21 26.92
CA GLU A 137 -3.75 11.55 26.59
C GLU A 137 -2.61 11.96 27.53
N ARG A 138 -2.55 13.23 27.94
CA ARG A 138 -1.59 13.73 28.93
C ARG A 138 -1.85 13.15 30.32
N GLU A 139 -3.10 13.11 30.78
CA GLU A 139 -3.51 12.52 32.06
C GLU A 139 -3.13 11.02 32.13
N LEU A 140 -3.33 10.29 31.05
CA LEU A 140 -2.99 8.87 30.96
C LEU A 140 -1.48 8.62 30.74
N GLY A 141 -0.68 9.65 30.45
CA GLY A 141 0.75 9.50 30.13
C GLY A 141 1.01 8.81 28.78
N LYS A 142 0.08 8.95 27.82
CA LYS A 142 0.21 8.36 26.50
C LYS A 142 1.03 9.28 25.58
N PRO A 143 2.07 8.78 24.89
CA PRO A 143 2.77 9.59 23.90
C PRO A 143 1.85 9.92 22.72
N ARG A 144 1.75 11.21 22.38
CA ARG A 144 0.95 11.70 21.25
C ARG A 144 1.62 11.31 19.93
N THR A 145 1.21 10.16 19.41
CA THR A 145 1.65 9.67 18.09
C THR A 145 0.43 9.27 17.27
N GLU A 146 0.45 9.58 15.97
CA GLU A 146 -0.60 9.17 15.03
C GLU A 146 -0.55 7.66 14.73
N ARG A 147 0.62 7.06 14.92
CA ARG A 147 0.85 5.62 14.84
C ARG A 147 0.11 4.88 15.95
N GLN A 148 -0.18 3.59 15.70
CA GLN A 148 -0.68 2.70 16.75
C GLN A 148 0.40 2.45 17.81
N VAL A 149 0.07 2.78 19.05
CA VAL A 149 0.89 2.53 20.25
C VAL A 149 0.13 1.54 21.13
N ILE A 150 0.81 0.48 21.55
CA ILE A 150 0.25 -0.58 22.40
C ILE A 150 0.89 -0.41 23.79
N GLY A 151 0.07 -0.10 24.79
CA GLY A 151 0.55 0.08 26.17
C GLY A 151 0.55 -1.20 27.01
N VAL A 152 -0.12 -2.26 26.57
CA VAL A 152 -0.29 -3.50 27.35
C VAL A 152 0.55 -4.61 26.76
N SER A 153 1.44 -5.20 27.57
CA SER A 153 2.10 -6.45 27.20
C SER A 153 1.16 -7.62 27.42
N ARG A 154 1.16 -8.56 26.47
CA ARG A 154 0.48 -9.86 26.59
C ARG A 154 1.45 -11.01 26.78
N THR A 155 2.73 -10.70 26.99
CA THR A 155 3.80 -11.69 27.00
C THR A 155 4.23 -11.98 28.44
N SER A 156 4.76 -13.18 28.67
CA SER A 156 5.25 -13.65 29.98
C SER A 156 6.28 -12.73 30.63
N THR A 157 7.00 -11.94 29.84
CA THR A 157 8.02 -10.99 30.29
C THR A 157 7.45 -9.67 30.85
N GLY A 158 6.16 -9.40 30.64
CA GLY A 158 5.51 -8.13 31.02
C GLY A 158 5.92 -6.92 30.18
N ILE A 159 6.88 -7.06 29.25
CA ILE A 159 7.39 -5.96 28.40
C ILE A 159 6.75 -6.06 27.01
N VAL A 160 6.27 -4.94 26.46
CA VAL A 160 5.60 -4.90 25.16
C VAL A 160 6.59 -5.27 24.05
N GLY A 161 6.25 -6.30 23.27
CA GLY A 161 7.05 -6.70 22.11
C GLY A 161 8.34 -7.47 22.43
N VAL A 162 8.54 -7.88 23.69
CA VAL A 162 9.63 -8.76 24.10
C VAL A 162 9.07 -10.11 24.54
N ARG A 163 9.55 -11.20 23.96
CA ARG A 163 9.13 -12.57 24.30
C ARG A 163 10.29 -13.51 24.58
N ARG A 164 10.08 -14.48 25.47
CA ARG A 164 10.98 -15.62 25.64
C ARG A 164 10.61 -16.67 24.59
N THR A 165 11.59 -17.14 23.83
CA THR A 165 11.39 -18.15 22.78
C THR A 165 12.64 -19.03 22.68
N VAL A 166 12.51 -20.22 22.11
CA VAL A 166 13.63 -21.13 21.86
C VAL A 166 13.97 -21.05 20.38
N LYS A 167 15.22 -20.70 20.05
CA LYS A 167 15.77 -20.72 18.69
C LYS A 167 16.96 -21.64 18.65
N ASP A 168 16.99 -22.57 17.70
CA ASP A 168 18.09 -23.52 17.49
C ASP A 168 18.48 -24.26 18.79
N GLY A 169 17.47 -24.69 19.56
CA GLY A 169 17.64 -25.36 20.85
C GLY A 169 18.13 -24.47 22.01
N ARG A 170 18.30 -23.16 21.79
CA ARG A 170 18.77 -22.20 22.80
C ARG A 170 17.65 -21.26 23.20
N GLU A 171 17.54 -21.00 24.50
CA GLU A 171 16.60 -19.99 24.98
C GLU A 171 17.10 -18.58 24.70
N VAL A 172 16.23 -17.76 24.12
CA VAL A 172 16.51 -16.38 23.74
C VAL A 172 15.36 -15.46 24.13
N TYR A 173 15.70 -14.23 24.50
CA TYR A 173 14.74 -13.13 24.51
C TYR A 173 14.73 -12.43 23.16
N GLU A 174 13.58 -12.40 22.50
CA GLU A 174 13.39 -11.74 21.23
C GLU A 174 12.62 -10.43 21.42
N ALA A 175 13.23 -9.32 21.00
CA ALA A 175 12.59 -8.02 20.88
C ALA A 175 12.15 -7.82 19.42
N THR A 176 10.86 -7.55 19.21
CA THR A 176 10.29 -7.25 17.88
C THR A 176 9.88 -5.79 17.82
N TRP A 177 10.12 -5.11 16.70
CA TRP A 177 9.57 -3.78 16.43
C TRP A 177 9.19 -3.59 14.97
N ARG A 178 8.36 -2.57 14.72
CA ARG A 178 7.92 -2.19 13.39
C ARG A 178 8.71 -0.96 12.95
N ASP A 179 9.31 -1.08 11.78
CA ASP A 179 10.09 -0.05 11.12
C ASP A 179 9.43 0.26 9.78
N GLY A 180 8.69 1.36 9.72
CA GLY A 180 7.79 1.68 8.60
C GLY A 180 6.84 0.52 8.28
N ASN A 181 6.99 -0.05 7.07
CA ASN A 181 6.20 -1.18 6.62
C ASN A 181 6.80 -2.57 6.95
N ARG A 182 8.04 -2.63 7.48
CA ARG A 182 8.74 -3.88 7.77
C ARG A 182 8.72 -4.20 9.27
N ILE A 183 8.72 -5.48 9.61
CA ILE A 183 8.87 -5.96 10.99
C ILE A 183 10.31 -6.43 11.17
N ARG A 184 11.00 -5.89 12.18
CA ARG A 184 12.38 -6.23 12.54
C ARG A 184 12.42 -6.92 13.90
N ARG A 185 13.40 -7.79 14.10
CA ARG A 185 13.56 -8.60 15.32
C ARG A 185 15.04 -8.66 15.70
N THR A 186 15.35 -8.58 16.98
CA THR A 186 16.67 -8.93 17.54
C THR A 186 16.51 -9.91 18.68
N SER A 187 17.37 -10.93 18.71
CA SER A 187 17.41 -11.96 19.73
C SER A 187 18.64 -11.85 20.61
N TYR A 188 18.46 -12.03 21.92
CA TYR A 188 19.51 -12.05 22.93
C TYR A 188 19.52 -13.41 23.62
N SER A 189 20.64 -14.13 23.55
CA SER A 189 20.75 -15.47 24.14
C SER A 189 20.85 -15.42 25.66
N ILE A 190 20.05 -16.25 26.34
CA ILE A 190 20.08 -16.40 27.80
C ILE A 190 21.38 -17.09 28.23
N ALA A 191 21.84 -18.09 27.49
CA ALA A 191 23.09 -18.80 27.81
C ALA A 191 24.32 -17.88 27.81
N LYS A 192 24.36 -16.88 26.91
CA LYS A 192 25.49 -15.94 26.80
C LYS A 192 25.49 -14.85 27.87
N HIS A 193 24.32 -14.31 28.22
CA HIS A 193 24.22 -13.11 29.05
C HIS A 193 23.65 -13.37 30.44
N GLY A 194 22.99 -14.50 30.66
CA GLY A 194 22.13 -14.76 31.81
C GLY A 194 20.74 -14.13 31.64
N GLU A 195 19.74 -14.70 32.31
CA GLU A 195 18.32 -14.34 32.12
C GLU A 195 18.05 -12.84 32.36
N ARG A 196 18.49 -12.33 33.52
CA ARG A 196 18.27 -10.94 33.93
C ARG A 196 18.92 -9.93 32.98
N ARG A 197 20.16 -10.19 32.54
CA ARG A 197 20.88 -9.28 31.62
C ARG A 197 20.33 -9.38 30.21
N ALA A 198 20.00 -10.57 29.72
CA ALA A 198 19.40 -10.76 28.40
C ALA A 198 18.04 -10.04 28.29
N LEU A 199 17.21 -10.13 29.33
CA LEU A 199 15.94 -9.41 29.41
C LEU A 199 16.15 -7.88 29.42
N ALA A 200 17.12 -7.39 30.20
CA ALA A 200 17.44 -5.96 30.25
C ALA A 200 17.94 -5.42 28.89
N LEU A 201 18.76 -6.20 28.18
CA LEU A 201 19.22 -5.87 26.83
C LEU A 201 18.04 -5.81 25.84
N ALA A 202 17.14 -6.80 25.87
CA ALA A 202 15.94 -6.82 25.04
C ALA A 202 15.03 -5.62 25.32
N ARG A 203 14.85 -5.27 26.61
CA ARG A 203 14.10 -4.08 27.04
C ARG A 203 14.72 -2.80 26.48
N ARG A 204 16.04 -2.60 26.68
CA ARG A 204 16.76 -1.40 26.22
C ARG A 204 16.71 -1.27 24.69
N ALA A 205 16.85 -2.38 23.97
CA ALA A 205 16.72 -2.40 22.52
C ALA A 205 15.32 -1.93 22.12
N ARG A 206 14.27 -2.49 22.74
CA ARG A 206 12.88 -2.11 22.49
C ARG A 206 12.62 -0.63 22.75
N GLU A 207 13.01 -0.11 23.91
CA GLU A 207 12.83 1.30 24.28
C GLU A 207 13.55 2.25 23.31
N LYS A 208 14.78 1.89 22.88
CA LYS A 208 15.53 2.66 21.88
C LYS A 208 14.76 2.79 20.57
N PHE A 209 14.21 1.70 20.05
CA PHE A 209 13.45 1.72 18.80
C PHE A 209 12.08 2.40 18.96
N GLU A 210 11.39 2.25 20.09
CA GLU A 210 10.16 2.99 20.35
C GLU A 210 10.39 4.50 20.40
N LYS A 211 11.47 4.95 21.05
CA LYS A 211 11.84 6.37 21.09
C LYS A 211 12.14 6.91 19.70
N ALA A 212 12.90 6.18 18.88
CA ALA A 212 13.16 6.56 17.49
C ALA A 212 11.85 6.61 16.68
N ARG A 213 10.96 5.64 16.87
CA ARG A 213 9.67 5.55 16.19
C ARG A 213 8.73 6.71 16.52
N HIS A 214 8.81 7.25 17.74
CA HIS A 214 8.04 8.42 18.16
C HIS A 214 8.60 9.73 17.62
N ARG A 215 9.93 9.82 17.43
CA ARG A 215 10.58 11.01 16.88
C ARG A 215 10.30 11.17 15.38
N MET A 216 10.27 10.05 14.64
CA MET A 216 10.05 10.08 13.20
C MET A 216 8.55 10.17 12.88
N PRO A 217 8.09 11.16 12.09
CA PRO A 217 6.70 11.22 11.63
C PRO A 217 6.36 9.95 10.82
N ALA A 218 5.08 9.59 10.79
CA ALA A 218 4.61 8.57 9.84
C ALA A 218 4.72 9.16 8.43
N GLU A 219 5.51 8.52 7.58
CA GLU A 219 5.41 8.67 6.12
C GLU A 219 4.05 8.13 5.64
#